data_AF-A0A538IV28-F1
#
_entry.id   AF-A0A538IV28-F1
#
_cell.length_a   1.000
_cell.length_b   1.000
_cell.length_c   1.000
_cell.angle_alpha   90.00
_cell.angle_beta   90.00
_cell.angle_gamma   90.00
#
_symmetry.space_group_name_H-M   'P 1'
#
loop_
_entity.id
_entity.type
_entity.pdbx_description
1 polymer ?
#
loop_
_entity_poly.entity_id
_entity_poly.type
_entity_poly.pdbx_seq_one_letter_code
_entity_poly.pdbx_strand_id
1 'polypeptide(L)'
;MNAPGAPQAKPPSGDVTVTGIVLPSETRGFLGQKEPKSGQLSSIVRVDVPRIRQQLPYGLVSDQVYVLLATQRPAQPESLPAPESYIPDLSNGPHFSYAIQWFFFASIAVGAYLVIAWRTARGKQGVLGSASRPPRPA
;
A
#
# COMPACT_ATOMS: atom_id res chain seq x y z
N MET A 1 -24.73 27.39 3.64
CA MET A 1 -23.33 27.40 3.14
C MET A 1 -22.47 26.73 4.19
N ASN A 2 -22.28 25.41 4.09
CA ASN A 2 -21.45 24.67 5.04
C ASN A 2 -20.02 24.75 4.53
N ALA A 3 -19.23 25.68 5.05
CA ALA A 3 -17.79 25.53 4.92
C ALA A 3 -17.43 24.22 5.65
N PRO A 4 -16.75 23.25 5.01
CA PRO A 4 -16.17 22.13 5.74
C PRO A 4 -14.96 22.67 6.50
N GLY A 5 -15.21 23.51 7.50
CA GLY A 5 -14.20 23.92 8.47
C GLY A 5 -14.18 22.85 9.53
N ALA A 6 -13.05 22.15 9.67
CA ALA A 6 -12.75 21.48 10.92
C ALA A 6 -12.41 22.60 11.92
N PRO A 7 -13.31 22.98 12.86
CA PRO A 7 -13.06 24.12 13.76
C PRO A 7 -11.77 23.91 14.57
N GLN A 8 -11.47 22.66 14.87
CA GLN A 8 -10.24 22.17 15.49
C GLN A 8 -8.95 22.39 14.66
N ALA A 9 -9.05 22.84 13.41
CA ALA A 9 -7.91 23.13 12.53
C ALA A 9 -7.69 24.64 12.32
N LYS A 10 -8.38 25.50 13.09
CA LYS A 10 -8.19 26.96 12.99
C LYS A 10 -6.78 27.32 13.49
N PRO A 11 -6.01 28.11 12.72
CA PRO A 11 -4.66 28.52 13.16
C PRO A 11 -4.73 29.49 14.33
N PRO A 12 -3.65 29.61 15.13
CA PRO A 12 -3.54 30.63 16.17
C PRO A 12 -3.50 32.02 15.53
N SER A 13 -3.87 33.04 16.30
CA SER A 13 -3.77 34.43 15.85
C SER A 13 -2.33 34.94 15.93
N GLY A 14 -1.93 35.77 14.97
CA GLY A 14 -0.61 36.42 14.94
C GLY A 14 0.45 35.61 14.19
N ASP A 15 1.71 35.95 14.41
CA ASP A 15 2.84 35.30 13.76
C ASP A 15 3.07 33.90 14.34
N VAL A 16 3.21 32.92 13.45
CA VAL A 16 3.42 31.50 13.81
C VAL A 16 4.73 31.01 13.23
N THR A 17 5.62 30.52 14.10
CA THR A 17 6.83 29.80 13.71
C THR A 17 6.53 28.31 13.63
N VAL A 18 6.78 27.71 12.47
CA VAL A 18 6.58 26.29 12.19
C VAL A 18 7.94 25.64 11.92
N THR A 19 8.23 24.55 12.61
CA THR A 19 9.40 23.70 12.36
C THR A 19 8.91 22.33 11.92
N GLY A 20 9.50 21.77 10.87
CA GLY A 20 9.07 20.50 10.32
C GLY A 20 9.97 20.02 9.19
N ILE A 21 9.55 18.93 8.55
CA ILE A 21 10.22 18.36 7.39
C ILE A 21 9.55 18.92 6.14
N VAL A 22 10.33 19.53 5.25
CA VAL A 22 9.83 19.98 3.95
C VAL A 22 9.77 18.77 3.01
N LEU A 23 8.59 18.49 2.49
CA LEU A 23 8.35 17.44 1.51
C LEU A 23 7.87 18.04 0.19
N PRO A 24 8.27 17.46 -0.95
CA PRO A 24 7.73 17.87 -2.25
C PRO A 24 6.25 17.53 -2.35
N SER A 25 5.51 18.35 -3.08
CA SER A 25 4.13 18.06 -3.48
C SER A 25 4.07 16.69 -4.13
N GLU A 26 3.15 15.88 -3.66
CA GLU A 26 2.96 14.54 -4.20
C GLU A 26 2.32 14.61 -5.57
N THR A 27 2.72 13.69 -6.44
CA THR A 27 2.12 13.53 -7.77
C THR A 27 1.50 12.16 -7.91
N ARG A 28 0.64 12.03 -8.91
CA ARG A 28 0.00 10.76 -9.24
C ARG A 28 1.05 9.72 -9.67
N GLY A 29 1.21 8.67 -8.87
CA GLY A 29 1.91 7.45 -9.27
C GLY A 29 1.11 6.59 -10.27
N PHE A 30 1.75 5.57 -10.84
CA PHE A 30 1.11 4.65 -11.79
C PHE A 30 -0.05 3.85 -11.16
N LEU A 31 0.12 3.45 -9.89
CA LEU A 31 -0.85 2.71 -9.09
C LEU A 31 -1.50 3.62 -8.04
N GLY A 32 -2.78 3.40 -7.74
CA GLY A 32 -3.50 4.07 -6.64
C GLY A 32 -4.85 4.69 -7.02
N GLN A 33 -5.59 5.10 -5.99
CA GLN A 33 -6.88 5.79 -6.09
C GLN A 33 -6.76 7.08 -6.93
N LYS A 34 -7.72 7.30 -7.83
CA LYS A 34 -7.76 8.49 -8.69
C LYS A 34 -8.58 9.58 -8.02
N GLU A 35 -7.95 10.70 -7.73
CA GLU A 35 -8.69 11.92 -7.34
C GLU A 35 -9.30 12.59 -8.58
N PRO A 36 -10.50 13.18 -8.46
CA PRO A 36 -11.08 13.99 -9.53
C PRO A 36 -10.15 15.14 -9.91
N LYS A 37 -9.88 15.28 -11.22
CA LYS A 37 -9.05 16.38 -11.77
C LYS A 37 -9.67 17.77 -11.58
N SER A 38 -10.98 17.83 -11.36
CA SER A 38 -11.76 19.05 -11.22
C SER A 38 -12.85 18.89 -10.16
N GLY A 39 -13.43 20.01 -9.73
CA GLY A 39 -14.45 20.04 -8.67
C GLY A 39 -13.85 20.01 -7.27
N GLN A 40 -14.70 19.93 -6.26
CA GLN A 40 -14.27 19.92 -4.87
C GLN A 40 -13.83 18.50 -4.47
N LEU A 41 -12.63 18.37 -3.90
CA LEU A 41 -12.19 17.12 -3.29
C LEU A 41 -12.91 16.94 -1.94
N SER A 42 -13.62 15.82 -1.79
CA SER A 42 -14.21 15.40 -0.52
C SER A 42 -13.29 14.51 0.31
N SER A 43 -12.24 13.95 -0.31
CA SER A 43 -11.21 13.14 0.31
C SER A 43 -9.88 13.40 -0.39
N ILE A 44 -8.80 13.44 0.40
CA ILE A 44 -7.43 13.68 -0.06
C ILE A 44 -6.65 12.40 0.24
N VAL A 45 -6.07 11.80 -0.81
CA VAL A 45 -5.28 10.56 -0.72
C VAL A 45 -3.77 10.85 -0.76
N ARG A 46 -3.40 12.03 -1.25
CA ARG A 46 -2.02 12.50 -1.42
C ARG A 46 -1.96 14.01 -1.22
N VAL A 47 -0.82 14.53 -0.78
CA VAL A 47 -0.65 15.99 -0.66
C VAL A 47 -0.23 16.60 -2.01
N ASP A 48 -1.15 16.64 -2.97
CA ASP A 48 -1.01 17.36 -4.25
C ASP A 48 -1.36 18.84 -4.05
N VAL A 49 -0.34 19.66 -3.80
CA VAL A 49 -0.48 21.07 -3.42
C VAL A 49 -1.17 21.89 -4.54
N PRO A 50 -0.77 21.79 -5.83
CA PRO A 50 -1.46 22.48 -6.91
C PRO A 50 -2.95 22.13 -7.01
N ARG A 51 -3.30 20.86 -6.79
CA ARG A 51 -4.69 20.41 -6.86
C ARG A 51 -5.51 20.92 -5.66
N ILE A 52 -4.94 20.88 -4.46
CA ILE A 52 -5.60 21.37 -3.23
C ILE A 52 -5.79 22.89 -3.30
N ARG A 53 -4.84 23.63 -3.87
CA ARG A 53 -4.94 25.09 -4.03
C ARG A 53 -6.19 25.55 -4.77
N GLN A 54 -6.70 24.77 -5.73
CA GLN A 54 -7.87 25.12 -6.55
C GLN A 54 -9.17 25.26 -5.75
N GLN A 55 -9.22 24.75 -4.51
CA GLN A 55 -10.40 24.78 -3.65
C GLN A 55 -10.22 25.62 -2.38
N LEU A 56 -9.06 26.29 -2.23
CA LEU A 56 -8.80 27.15 -1.09
C LEU A 56 -9.21 28.60 -1.40
N PRO A 57 -9.82 29.31 -0.43
CA PRO A 57 -10.21 30.71 -0.61
C PRO A 57 -9.02 31.69 -0.45
N TYR A 58 -7.80 31.18 -0.26
CA TYR A 58 -6.57 31.95 -0.04
C TYR A 58 -5.39 31.34 -0.79
N GLY A 59 -4.35 32.14 -1.01
CA GLY A 59 -3.11 31.71 -1.65
C GLY A 59 -2.23 30.87 -0.71
N LEU A 60 -1.45 29.95 -1.31
CA LEU A 60 -0.40 29.22 -0.62
C LEU A 60 0.97 29.85 -0.91
N VAL A 61 1.89 29.72 0.04
CA VAL A 61 3.27 30.22 -0.08
C VAL A 61 4.07 29.44 -1.13
N SER A 62 3.75 28.16 -1.33
CA SER A 62 4.37 27.30 -2.33
C SER A 62 3.35 26.37 -2.97
N ASP A 63 3.56 26.06 -4.24
CA ASP A 63 2.82 25.03 -4.99
C ASP A 63 3.62 23.73 -5.13
N GLN A 64 4.85 23.69 -4.62
CA GLN A 64 5.80 22.59 -4.86
C GLN A 64 6.16 21.82 -3.62
N VAL A 65 5.90 22.36 -2.43
CA VAL A 65 6.27 21.73 -1.16
C VAL A 65 5.21 21.95 -0.10
N TYR A 66 5.17 21.04 0.87
CA TYR A 66 4.44 21.17 2.12
C TYR A 66 5.35 20.82 3.30
N VAL A 67 4.91 21.14 4.52
CA VAL A 67 5.68 20.89 5.74
C VAL A 67 4.95 19.84 6.57
N LEU A 68 5.61 18.73 6.88
CA LEU A 68 5.18 17.84 7.95
C LEU A 68 5.55 18.48 9.28
N LEU A 69 4.53 18.78 10.08
CA LEU A 69 4.69 19.52 11.32
C LEU A 69 5.47 18.70 12.36
N ALA A 70 6.57 19.26 12.87
CA ALA A 70 7.26 18.75 14.05
C ALA A 70 6.94 19.59 15.29
N THR A 71 7.06 20.91 15.21
CA THR A 71 6.70 21.82 16.30
C THR A 71 6.16 23.15 15.78
N GLN A 72 5.34 23.83 16.60
CA GLN A 72 4.75 25.13 16.29
C GLN A 72 4.85 26.07 17.50
N ARG A 73 5.10 27.37 17.26
CA ARG A 73 5.00 28.43 18.26
C ARG A 73 4.21 29.63 17.70
N PRO A 74 3.14 30.11 18.36
CA PRO A 74 2.52 29.55 19.56
C PRO A 74 1.96 28.14 19.32
N ALA A 75 1.85 27.35 20.40
CA ALA A 75 1.29 26.01 20.32
C ALA A 75 -0.15 26.06 19.76
N GLN A 76 -0.52 25.04 19.01
CA GLN A 76 -1.87 24.94 18.46
C GLN A 76 -2.87 24.78 19.62
N PRO A 77 -3.90 25.63 19.71
CA PRO A 77 -4.86 25.58 20.82
C PRO A 77 -5.76 24.33 20.75
N GLU A 78 -5.96 23.81 19.55
CA GLU A 78 -6.77 22.63 19.24
C GLU A 78 -5.89 21.46 18.79
N SER A 79 -6.46 20.26 18.67
CA SER A 79 -5.71 19.03 18.40
C SER A 79 -5.13 18.89 16.99
N LEU A 80 -5.52 19.76 16.03
CA LEU A 80 -5.04 19.71 14.65
C LEU A 80 -4.43 21.03 14.18
N PRO A 81 -3.34 21.00 13.39
CA PRO A 81 -2.55 19.82 13.03
C PRO A 81 -1.78 19.30 14.25
N ALA A 82 -1.85 17.99 14.48
CA ALA A 82 -0.98 17.33 15.44
C ALA A 82 0.42 17.20 14.84
N PRO A 83 1.49 17.35 15.65
CA PRO A 83 2.82 16.93 15.23
C PRO A 83 2.79 15.48 14.76
N GLU A 84 3.40 15.19 13.61
CA GLU A 84 3.51 13.82 13.15
C GLU A 84 4.45 13.08 14.11
N SER A 85 3.92 12.12 14.87
CA SER A 85 4.73 11.16 15.62
C SER A 85 5.48 10.28 14.60
N TYR A 86 6.69 10.68 14.19
CA TYR A 86 7.46 10.09 13.09
C TYR A 86 7.93 8.63 13.30
N ILE A 87 7.26 7.84 14.13
CA ILE A 87 7.55 6.42 14.23
C ILE A 87 6.24 5.69 13.95
N PRO A 88 5.90 5.46 12.66
CA PRO A 88 4.93 4.42 12.35
C PRO A 88 5.40 3.15 13.04
N ASP A 89 4.48 2.47 13.72
CA ASP A 89 4.78 1.20 14.34
C ASP A 89 5.26 0.23 13.24
N LEU A 90 6.57 0.01 13.19
CA LEU A 90 7.21 -0.93 12.28
C LEU A 90 7.01 -2.38 12.75
N SER A 91 6.21 -2.61 13.81
CA SER A 91 5.73 -3.93 14.17
C SER A 91 4.78 -4.44 13.08
N ASN A 92 5.39 -4.98 12.05
CA ASN A 92 4.91 -6.12 11.31
C ASN A 92 4.43 -7.14 12.35
N GLY A 93 3.11 -7.25 12.57
CA GLY A 93 2.51 -8.11 13.60
C GLY A 93 2.94 -9.59 13.48
N PRO A 94 2.30 -10.56 14.15
CA PRO A 94 2.74 -11.96 14.09
C PRO A 94 2.53 -12.59 12.70
N HIS A 95 3.47 -12.37 11.77
CA HIS A 95 3.53 -12.96 10.42
C HIS A 95 3.79 -14.47 10.43
N PHE A 96 3.98 -15.03 11.63
CA PHE A 96 4.25 -16.44 11.85
C PHE A 96 3.17 -17.35 11.27
N SER A 97 1.88 -17.04 11.50
CA SER A 97 0.78 -17.85 10.98
C SER A 97 0.72 -17.85 9.46
N TYR A 98 1.05 -16.71 8.82
CA TYR A 98 1.10 -16.59 7.37
C TYR A 98 2.29 -17.36 6.77
N ALA A 99 3.45 -17.35 7.45
CA ALA A 99 4.59 -18.17 7.05
C ALA A 99 4.24 -19.67 7.08
N ILE A 100 3.58 -20.15 8.15
CA ILE A 100 3.12 -21.53 8.27
C ILE A 100 2.17 -21.89 7.11
N GLN A 101 1.24 -21.00 6.78
CA GLN A 101 0.31 -21.21 5.66
C GLN A 101 1.05 -21.44 4.34
N TRP A 102 2.07 -20.64 4.04
CA TRP A 102 2.89 -20.84 2.84
C TRP A 102 3.68 -22.14 2.84
N PHE A 103 4.24 -22.54 3.98
CA PHE A 103 4.90 -23.84 4.10
C PHE A 103 3.93 -24.99 3.86
N PHE A 104 2.68 -24.88 4.33
CA PHE A 104 1.66 -25.88 4.08
C PHE A 104 1.32 -26.01 2.59
N PHE A 105 1.11 -24.88 1.90
CA PHE A 105 0.87 -24.88 0.44
C PHE A 105 2.06 -25.42 -0.36
N ALA A 106 3.28 -25.01 -0.03
CA ALA A 106 4.49 -25.52 -0.67
C ALA A 106 4.63 -27.03 -0.48
N SER A 107 4.33 -27.54 0.72
CA SER A 107 4.39 -28.97 1.03
C SER A 107 3.39 -29.78 0.22
N ILE A 108 2.15 -29.29 0.09
CA ILE A 108 1.13 -29.93 -0.76
C ILE A 108 1.60 -29.97 -2.23
N ALA A 109 2.11 -28.85 -2.75
CA ALA A 109 2.57 -28.77 -4.13
C ALA A 109 3.71 -29.75 -4.41
N VAL A 110 4.71 -29.82 -3.53
CA VAL A 110 5.82 -30.77 -3.63
C VAL A 110 5.31 -32.22 -3.51
N GLY A 111 4.44 -32.51 -2.56
CA GLY A 111 3.86 -33.84 -2.37
C GLY A 111 3.08 -34.30 -3.61
N ALA A 112 2.21 -33.45 -4.17
CA ALA A 112 1.46 -33.75 -5.38
C ALA A 112 2.40 -34.02 -6.57
N TYR A 113 3.44 -33.20 -6.73
CA TYR A 113 4.45 -33.40 -7.78
C TYR A 113 5.16 -34.76 -7.65
N LEU A 114 5.61 -35.12 -6.44
CA LEU A 114 6.29 -36.39 -6.19
C LEU A 114 5.37 -37.60 -6.45
N VAL A 115 4.11 -37.53 -6.05
CA VAL A 115 3.11 -38.59 -6.32
C VAL A 115 2.90 -38.77 -7.83
N ILE A 116 2.73 -37.67 -8.57
CA ILE A 116 2.57 -37.71 -10.03
C ILE A 116 3.82 -38.29 -10.68
N ALA A 117 5.02 -37.82 -10.32
CA ALA A 117 6.27 -38.31 -10.85
C ALA A 117 6.46 -39.82 -10.61
N TRP A 118 6.15 -40.29 -9.41
CA TRP A 118 6.23 -41.71 -9.04
C TRP A 118 5.23 -42.58 -9.82
N ARG A 119 3.98 -42.12 -9.99
CA ARG A 119 2.96 -42.83 -10.79
C ARG A 119 3.37 -42.92 -12.26
N THR A 120 3.90 -41.83 -12.83
CA THR A 120 4.38 -41.80 -14.22
C THR A 120 5.60 -42.72 -14.43
N ALA A 121 6.51 -42.79 -13.46
CA ALA A 121 7.67 -43.69 -13.53
C ALA A 121 7.27 -45.18 -13.48
N ARG A 122 6.25 -45.54 -12.69
CA ARG A 122 5.75 -46.92 -12.58
C ARG A 122 4.82 -47.33 -13.71
N GLY A 123 4.01 -46.39 -14.24
CA GLY A 123 3.11 -46.65 -15.38
C GLY A 123 3.81 -47.01 -16.69
N LYS A 124 5.09 -46.64 -16.86
CA LYS A 124 5.91 -47.00 -18.04
C LYS A 124 6.40 -48.45 -18.06
N GLN A 125 6.33 -49.19 -16.94
CA GLN A 125 6.83 -50.57 -16.88
C GLN A 125 5.84 -51.62 -17.40
N GLY A 126 4.54 -51.30 -17.49
CA GLY A 126 3.51 -52.24 -17.97
C GLY A 126 3.41 -52.39 -19.50
N VAL A 127 3.92 -51.41 -20.27
CA VAL A 127 3.76 -51.38 -21.73
C VAL A 127 4.92 -52.08 -22.47
N LEU A 128 6.12 -52.13 -21.88
CA LEU A 128 7.29 -52.77 -22.47
C LEU A 128 7.33 -54.30 -22.29
N GLY A 129 6.45 -54.88 -21.46
CA GLY A 129 6.40 -56.33 -21.21
C GLY A 129 5.51 -57.13 -22.17
N SER A 130 4.66 -56.48 -22.98
CA SER A 130 3.67 -57.17 -23.83
C SER A 130 4.07 -57.30 -25.31
N ALA A 131 5.23 -56.77 -25.71
CA ALA A 131 5.64 -56.73 -27.13
C ALA A 131 6.44 -57.97 -27.61
N SER A 132 6.65 -58.98 -26.77
CA SER A 132 7.57 -60.10 -27.07
C SER A 132 6.86 -61.45 -27.24
N ARG A 133 5.84 -61.55 -28.11
CA ARG A 133 5.28 -62.86 -28.49
C ARG A 133 5.34 -63.03 -30.02
N PRO A 134 6.22 -63.91 -30.54
CA PRO A 134 6.33 -64.11 -31.98
C PRO A 134 5.09 -64.85 -32.54
N PRO A 135 4.74 -64.61 -33.82
CA PRO A 135 3.59 -65.24 -34.45
C PRO A 135 3.81 -66.74 -34.63
N ARG A 136 2.74 -67.52 -34.39
CA ARG A 136 2.77 -68.99 -34.48
C ARG A 136 2.60 -69.41 -35.96
N PRO A 137 3.46 -70.29 -36.50
CA PRO A 137 3.34 -70.73 -37.88
C PRO A 137 2.14 -71.66 -38.09
N ALA A 138 1.61 -71.65 -39.31
CA ALA A 138 0.47 -72.43 -39.79
C ALA A 138 0.87 -73.87 -40.16
#